data_AF-A0A4S3JJI9-F1
#
_entry.id   AF-A0A4S3JJI9-F1
#
_cell.length_a   1.000
_cell.length_b   1.000
_cell.length_c   1.000
_cell.angle_alpha   90.00
_cell.angle_beta   90.00
_cell.angle_gamma   90.00
#
_symmetry.space_group_name_H-M   'P 1'
#
loop_
_entity.id
_entity.type
_entity.pdbx_description
1 polymer ?
#
loop_
_entity_poly.entity_id
_entity_poly.type
_entity_poly.pdbx_seq_one_letter_code
_entity_poly.pdbx_strand_id
1 'polypeptide(L)'
;MSNTNAGLFLTAVLAWFSRDVERVINRLDAVNNGRPIEWRTDTVTDFRGHPIPAGAERLIRWDDRHPDQIFQHGFVPQYAPPEGDALPDQYLNLETYVGQNTQSIFVSTARYYNQDGRNQRWTPRNIANRFEYEVFAYGGIDINLSLGHAHQYSNQREVAFPGGIRPEFIRTAREYNAEGRITRIWANGGFNTQANGAGNSPELRQLPDPVCGPNVPVVYWTGPNPNQHDELKRDTTSTNPMRESGGPQVDDLSKDECPALLQPNEEIDSVKLEVQLSNDLSSGTDDKILAKIGTGEKLITLFNGPSRGDSNTIEVNLQDVFGKSKIRITDLENLVIFQAPVPHPIASDDFKLKGFTLYIRAAQSGRRLANSQYSSVDKWLGTNRPDLTTVWSGKLDIRQWLDDNNV
;
A
#
# COMPACT_ATOMS: atom_id res chain seq x y z
N MET A 1 12.89 15.89 -25.44
CA MET A 1 13.23 16.34 -24.08
C MET A 1 14.15 15.27 -23.52
N SER A 2 15.37 15.64 -23.12
CA SER A 2 16.44 14.68 -22.84
C SER A 2 16.14 13.90 -21.56
N ASN A 3 16.09 12.57 -21.66
CA ASN A 3 16.27 11.70 -20.50
C ASN A 3 17.64 11.99 -19.90
N THR A 4 17.68 12.73 -18.80
CA THR A 4 18.88 12.76 -17.99
C THR A 4 19.04 11.39 -17.38
N ASN A 5 20.07 10.66 -17.80
CA ASN A 5 20.43 9.31 -17.34
C ASN A 5 20.34 9.11 -15.81
N ALA A 6 20.45 10.19 -15.03
CA ALA A 6 20.30 10.18 -13.58
C ALA A 6 18.97 9.59 -13.06
N GLY A 7 17.87 9.74 -13.82
CA GLY A 7 16.58 9.17 -13.43
C GLY A 7 16.57 7.64 -13.37
N LEU A 8 17.40 6.98 -14.19
CA LEU A 8 17.38 5.52 -14.39
C LEU A 8 17.77 4.71 -13.14
N PHE A 9 18.53 5.33 -12.22
CA PHE A 9 19.02 4.72 -10.99
C PHE A 9 18.41 5.33 -9.73
N LEU A 10 17.41 6.23 -9.87
CA LEU A 10 16.67 6.75 -8.72
C LEU A 10 15.93 5.67 -7.94
N THR A 11 15.83 4.45 -8.45
CA THR A 11 15.23 3.31 -7.77
C THR A 11 16.24 2.50 -6.96
N ALA A 12 17.54 2.66 -7.21
CA ALA A 12 18.59 1.84 -6.62
C ALA A 12 18.70 2.03 -5.09
N VAL A 13 18.85 0.90 -4.37
CA VAL A 13 19.25 0.87 -2.96
C VAL A 13 20.72 1.25 -2.80
N LEU A 14 21.55 0.88 -3.79
CA LEU A 14 22.94 1.32 -3.87
C LEU A 14 22.97 2.79 -4.27
N ALA A 15 22.86 3.70 -3.29
CA ALA A 15 22.68 5.12 -3.52
C ALA A 15 23.72 5.75 -4.46
N TRP A 16 24.95 5.21 -4.46
CA TRP A 16 26.01 5.69 -5.34
C TRP A 16 25.75 5.45 -6.83
N PHE A 17 24.90 4.48 -7.21
CA PHE A 17 24.50 4.28 -8.61
C PHE A 17 23.80 5.52 -9.19
N SER A 18 23.07 6.27 -8.36
CA SER A 18 22.44 7.52 -8.75
C SER A 18 23.41 8.72 -8.76
N ARG A 19 24.57 8.60 -8.12
CA ARG A 19 25.61 9.65 -8.08
C ARG A 19 26.67 9.49 -9.17
N ASP A 20 26.97 8.24 -9.55
CA ASP A 20 28.00 7.89 -10.53
C ASP A 20 27.39 7.14 -11.73
N VAL A 21 26.31 7.73 -12.26
CA VAL A 21 25.44 7.15 -13.30
C VAL A 21 26.22 6.83 -14.57
N GLU A 22 27.10 7.73 -15.00
CA GLU A 22 27.88 7.55 -16.23
C GLU A 22 28.83 6.36 -16.12
N ARG A 23 29.51 6.18 -14.98
CA ARG A 23 30.34 5.00 -14.76
C ARG A 23 29.52 3.73 -14.85
N VAL A 24 28.35 3.68 -14.21
CA VAL A 24 27.53 2.47 -14.21
C VAL A 24 27.03 2.14 -15.63
N ILE A 25 26.50 3.13 -16.36
CA ILE A 25 26.03 2.94 -17.75
C ILE A 25 27.17 2.51 -18.66
N ASN A 26 28.30 3.22 -18.66
CA ASN A 26 29.46 2.89 -19.50
C ASN A 26 29.96 1.46 -19.24
N ARG A 27 29.89 1.00 -17.99
CA ARG A 27 30.29 -0.36 -17.63
C ARG A 27 29.25 -1.39 -18.04
N LEU A 28 27.96 -1.11 -17.90
CA LEU A 28 26.88 -1.96 -18.38
C LEU A 28 26.97 -2.15 -19.91
N ASP A 29 27.14 -1.06 -20.66
CA ASP A 29 27.24 -1.10 -22.13
C ASP A 29 28.50 -1.83 -22.62
N ALA A 30 29.64 -1.64 -21.94
CA ALA A 30 30.89 -2.30 -22.28
C ALA A 30 30.85 -3.83 -22.12
N VAL A 31 30.08 -4.33 -21.15
CA VAL A 31 30.05 -5.76 -20.78
C VAL A 31 29.04 -6.55 -21.62
N ASN A 32 28.03 -5.89 -22.21
CA ASN A 32 26.93 -6.55 -22.89
C ASN A 32 27.23 -6.92 -24.36
N ASN A 33 28.48 -7.29 -24.67
CA ASN A 33 28.93 -7.83 -25.97
C ASN A 33 28.52 -6.97 -27.20
N GLY A 34 28.45 -5.65 -27.05
CA GLY A 34 28.07 -4.73 -28.12
C GLY A 34 26.56 -4.70 -28.45
N ARG A 35 25.72 -5.40 -27.68
CA ARG A 35 24.26 -5.25 -27.75
C ARG A 35 23.85 -4.06 -26.86
N PRO A 36 23.10 -3.09 -27.41
CA PRO A 36 22.62 -1.97 -26.62
C PRO A 36 21.70 -2.46 -25.50
N ILE A 37 21.84 -1.84 -24.33
CA ILE A 37 20.92 -2.05 -23.21
C ILE A 37 19.72 -1.14 -23.43
N GLU A 38 18.55 -1.75 -23.56
CA GLU A 38 17.30 -1.07 -23.78
C GLU A 38 16.62 -0.82 -22.43
N TRP A 39 16.59 0.45 -22.02
CA TRP A 39 15.86 0.90 -20.84
C TRP A 39 14.37 1.01 -21.16
N ARG A 40 13.51 0.86 -20.14
CA ARG A 40 12.09 1.18 -20.31
C ARG A 40 11.94 2.65 -20.72
N THR A 41 11.03 2.88 -21.66
CA THR A 41 10.62 4.22 -22.08
C THR A 41 9.90 4.96 -20.95
N ASP A 42 9.87 6.30 -21.00
CA ASP A 42 9.24 7.10 -19.94
C ASP A 42 7.72 6.90 -19.86
N THR A 43 7.13 6.54 -20.98
CA THR A 43 5.72 6.18 -21.12
C THR A 43 5.61 4.74 -21.60
N VAL A 44 4.75 3.96 -20.96
CA VAL A 44 4.44 2.57 -21.34
C VAL A 44 2.94 2.38 -21.46
N THR A 45 2.52 1.35 -22.20
CA THR A 45 1.13 0.91 -22.21
C THR A 45 0.95 -0.14 -21.13
N ASP A 46 0.09 0.11 -20.14
CA ASP A 46 -0.14 -0.83 -19.06
C ASP A 46 -1.12 -1.95 -19.43
N PHE A 47 -1.39 -2.84 -18.48
CA PHE A 47 -2.33 -3.93 -18.66
C PHE A 47 -3.78 -3.46 -18.91
N ARG A 48 -4.13 -2.22 -18.59
CA ARG A 48 -5.46 -1.64 -18.90
C ARG A 48 -5.52 -1.10 -20.33
N GLY A 49 -4.41 -1.14 -21.07
CA GLY A 49 -4.29 -0.58 -22.40
C GLY A 49 -4.09 0.94 -22.42
N HIS A 50 -3.81 1.55 -21.26
CA HIS A 50 -3.64 3.00 -21.15
C HIS A 50 -2.17 3.41 -21.23
N PRO A 51 -1.83 4.50 -21.94
CA PRO A 51 -0.51 5.10 -21.85
C PRO A 51 -0.34 5.75 -20.48
N ILE A 52 0.67 5.32 -19.73
CA ILE A 52 0.99 5.81 -18.39
C ILE A 52 2.50 6.07 -18.26
N PRO A 53 2.92 6.90 -17.29
CA PRO A 53 4.34 6.97 -16.93
C PRO A 53 4.87 5.60 -16.53
N ALA A 54 6.11 5.26 -16.87
CA ALA A 54 6.73 3.99 -16.49
C ALA A 54 6.80 3.78 -14.97
N GLY A 55 6.88 4.87 -14.20
CA GLY A 55 6.77 4.84 -12.75
C GLY A 55 5.40 4.40 -12.23
N ALA A 56 4.34 4.44 -13.05
CA ALA A 56 3.01 3.92 -12.74
C ALA A 56 2.76 2.50 -13.28
N GLU A 57 3.71 1.91 -14.02
CA GLU A 57 3.60 0.53 -14.49
C GLU A 57 3.61 -0.42 -13.30
N ARG A 58 2.57 -1.26 -13.19
CA ARG A 58 2.54 -2.34 -12.19
C ARG A 58 3.56 -3.40 -12.57
N LEU A 59 4.62 -3.47 -11.79
CA LEU A 59 5.57 -4.57 -11.81
C LEU A 59 5.31 -5.50 -10.63
N ILE A 60 5.68 -6.77 -10.80
CA ILE A 60 5.59 -7.77 -9.74
C ILE A 60 6.95 -8.40 -9.47
N ARG A 61 7.19 -8.79 -8.22
CA ARG A 61 8.38 -9.58 -7.85
C ARG A 61 7.99 -10.66 -6.86
N TRP A 62 8.33 -11.90 -7.19
CA TRP A 62 8.25 -13.03 -6.27
C TRP A 62 9.51 -13.10 -5.41
N ASP A 63 9.34 -13.20 -4.10
CA ASP A 63 10.44 -13.28 -3.14
C ASP A 63 10.03 -14.14 -1.94
N ASP A 64 11.02 -14.77 -1.30
CA ASP A 64 10.79 -15.57 -0.09
C ASP A 64 10.91 -14.72 1.18
N ARG A 65 11.54 -13.53 1.09
CA ARG A 65 11.75 -12.63 2.23
C ARG A 65 10.44 -11.98 2.66
N HIS A 66 10.26 -11.85 3.98
CA HIS A 66 9.09 -11.24 4.62
C HIS A 66 9.01 -9.72 4.38
N PRO A 67 7.79 -9.12 4.37
CA PRO A 67 7.59 -7.68 4.25
C PRO A 67 8.36 -6.84 5.27
N ASP A 68 8.59 -7.33 6.49
CA ASP A 68 9.43 -6.61 7.47
C ASP A 68 10.85 -6.36 6.96
N GLN A 69 11.42 -7.29 6.19
CA GLN A 69 12.74 -7.10 5.59
C GLN A 69 12.64 -6.22 4.34
N ILE A 70 11.67 -6.51 3.47
CA ILE A 70 11.57 -5.87 2.14
C ILE A 70 11.05 -4.43 2.24
N PHE A 71 10.05 -4.14 3.07
CA PHE A 71 9.56 -2.77 3.27
C PHE A 71 10.51 -1.92 4.12
N GLN A 72 11.42 -2.54 4.88
CA GLN A 72 12.46 -1.82 5.61
C GLN A 72 13.68 -1.50 4.75
N HIS A 73 14.14 -2.44 3.92
CA HIS A 73 15.43 -2.33 3.22
C HIS A 73 15.32 -2.27 1.69
N GLY A 74 14.13 -2.53 1.14
CA GLY A 74 13.94 -2.73 -0.28
C GLY A 74 14.53 -4.05 -0.78
N PHE A 75 14.59 -4.18 -2.10
CA PHE A 75 15.28 -5.28 -2.75
C PHE A 75 16.74 -4.92 -3.00
N VAL A 76 17.60 -5.32 -2.06
CA VAL A 76 19.06 -5.27 -2.24
C VAL A 76 19.48 -6.38 -3.22
N PRO A 77 20.32 -6.08 -4.24
CA PRO A 77 20.83 -7.10 -5.17
C PRO A 77 21.78 -8.07 -4.47
N GLN A 78 22.02 -9.23 -5.08
CA GLN A 78 22.92 -10.25 -4.51
C GLN A 78 24.39 -9.80 -4.49
N TYR A 79 24.79 -8.91 -5.41
CA TYR A 79 26.07 -8.21 -5.37
C TYR A 79 25.82 -6.72 -5.13
N ALA A 80 26.30 -6.23 -3.98
CA ALA A 80 26.11 -4.86 -3.51
C ALA A 80 27.47 -4.22 -3.21
N PRO A 81 28.24 -3.82 -4.24
CA PRO A 81 29.57 -3.25 -4.06
C PRO A 81 29.51 -1.88 -3.37
N PRO A 82 30.44 -1.58 -2.44
CA PRO A 82 30.67 -0.24 -1.92
C PRO A 82 30.95 0.79 -3.04
N GLU A 83 30.71 2.07 -2.75
CA GLU A 83 31.08 3.16 -3.66
C GLU A 83 32.61 3.21 -3.82
N GLY A 84 33.07 3.35 -5.06
CA GLY A 84 34.49 3.37 -5.39
C GLY A 84 35.05 2.02 -5.83
N ASP A 85 34.52 0.91 -5.33
CA ASP A 85 34.96 -0.45 -5.68
C ASP A 85 34.80 -0.76 -7.16
N ALA A 86 35.65 -1.65 -7.68
CA ALA A 86 35.54 -2.12 -9.05
C ALA A 86 34.15 -2.72 -9.31
N LEU A 87 33.70 -2.64 -10.57
CA LEU A 87 32.50 -3.30 -11.08
C LEU A 87 32.94 -4.43 -12.03
N PRO A 88 33.18 -5.66 -11.50
CA PRO A 88 33.65 -6.79 -12.31
C PRO A 88 32.57 -7.24 -13.30
N ASP A 89 32.97 -7.48 -14.55
CA ASP A 89 32.08 -7.84 -15.68
C ASP A 89 31.09 -8.96 -15.35
N GLN A 90 31.53 -9.96 -14.59
CA GLN A 90 30.69 -11.12 -14.22
C GLN A 90 29.42 -10.74 -13.44
N TYR A 91 29.40 -9.60 -12.73
CA TYR A 91 28.26 -9.11 -11.97
C TYR A 91 27.38 -8.13 -12.76
N LEU A 92 27.81 -7.73 -13.97
CA LEU A 92 27.15 -6.73 -14.83
C LEU A 92 26.60 -7.35 -16.12
N ASN A 93 27.05 -8.55 -16.49
CA ASN A 93 26.65 -9.19 -17.73
C ASN A 93 25.18 -9.63 -17.69
N LEU A 94 24.34 -8.93 -18.44
CA LEU A 94 22.89 -9.12 -18.45
C LEU A 94 22.47 -10.48 -19.03
N GLU A 95 23.12 -10.92 -20.11
CA GLU A 95 22.85 -12.23 -20.73
C GLU A 95 23.16 -13.39 -19.78
N THR A 96 24.31 -13.34 -19.11
CA THR A 96 24.71 -14.33 -18.10
C THR A 96 23.76 -14.30 -16.91
N TYR A 97 23.39 -13.10 -16.46
CA TYR A 97 22.42 -12.93 -15.39
C TYR A 97 21.07 -13.59 -15.69
N VAL A 98 20.47 -13.26 -16.84
CA VAL A 98 19.17 -13.79 -17.30
C VAL A 98 19.27 -15.29 -17.58
N GLY A 99 20.36 -15.74 -18.21
CA GLY A 99 20.51 -17.12 -18.65
C GLY A 99 20.90 -18.11 -17.55
N GLN A 100 21.72 -17.68 -16.59
CA GLN A 100 22.41 -18.57 -15.64
C GLN A 100 22.13 -18.28 -14.17
N ASN A 101 21.32 -17.26 -13.83
CA ASN A 101 21.00 -16.96 -12.44
C ASN A 101 22.27 -16.68 -11.60
N THR A 102 23.27 -16.01 -12.19
CA THR A 102 24.48 -15.65 -11.44
C THR A 102 24.20 -14.54 -10.42
N GLN A 103 25.04 -14.48 -9.39
CA GLN A 103 25.11 -13.31 -8.51
C GLN A 103 25.37 -12.06 -9.37
N SER A 104 24.67 -10.96 -9.10
CA SER A 104 24.78 -9.73 -9.89
C SER A 104 24.24 -8.49 -9.16
N ILE A 105 24.39 -7.32 -9.78
CA ILE A 105 23.82 -6.03 -9.33
C ILE A 105 22.33 -5.88 -9.62
N PHE A 106 21.70 -6.83 -10.33
CA PHE A 106 20.34 -6.68 -10.82
C PHE A 106 19.31 -7.29 -9.86
N VAL A 107 18.16 -6.62 -9.76
CA VAL A 107 16.93 -7.17 -9.17
C VAL A 107 15.89 -7.32 -10.27
N SER A 108 15.44 -8.55 -10.50
CA SER A 108 14.39 -8.86 -11.48
C SER A 108 13.00 -8.52 -10.95
N THR A 109 12.16 -8.03 -11.85
CA THR A 109 10.71 -7.94 -11.73
C THR A 109 10.06 -8.46 -13.01
N ALA A 110 8.80 -8.84 -12.97
CA ALA A 110 8.01 -9.21 -14.13
C ALA A 110 6.89 -8.20 -14.35
N ARG A 111 6.50 -8.01 -15.61
CA ARG A 111 5.36 -7.15 -15.95
C ARG A 111 4.03 -7.81 -15.59
N TYR A 112 3.09 -6.99 -15.15
CA TYR A 112 1.67 -7.32 -15.14
C TYR A 112 1.05 -6.86 -16.46
N TYR A 113 0.35 -7.73 -17.18
CA TYR A 113 -0.11 -7.43 -18.54
C TYR A 113 -1.47 -8.04 -18.83
N ASN A 114 -2.16 -7.54 -19.84
CA ASN A 114 -3.40 -8.13 -20.33
C ASN A 114 -3.12 -8.93 -21.60
N GLN A 115 -3.70 -10.12 -21.66
CA GLN A 115 -3.69 -10.95 -22.86
C GLN A 115 -5.08 -11.54 -23.03
N ASP A 116 -5.68 -11.27 -24.18
CA ASP A 116 -7.02 -11.74 -24.58
C ASP A 116 -8.11 -11.35 -23.57
N GLY A 117 -8.06 -10.12 -23.04
CA GLY A 117 -9.02 -9.60 -22.07
C GLY A 117 -8.84 -10.14 -20.66
N ARG A 118 -7.75 -10.88 -20.39
CA ARG A 118 -7.43 -11.42 -19.07
C ARG A 118 -6.14 -10.80 -18.55
N ASN A 119 -6.21 -10.28 -17.33
CA ASN A 119 -5.04 -9.80 -16.61
C ASN A 119 -4.19 -11.00 -16.19
N GLN A 120 -2.93 -10.97 -16.56
CA GLN A 120 -1.96 -12.03 -16.35
C GLN A 120 -0.68 -11.48 -15.73
N ARG A 121 0.03 -12.39 -15.07
CA ARG A 121 1.35 -12.12 -14.52
C ARG A 121 2.16 -13.41 -14.55
N TRP A 122 3.48 -13.28 -14.61
CA TRP A 122 4.34 -14.44 -14.48
C TRP A 122 4.37 -14.94 -13.03
N THR A 123 4.29 -16.26 -12.84
CA THR A 123 4.43 -16.89 -11.52
C THR A 123 5.47 -18.00 -11.56
N PRO A 124 6.27 -18.18 -10.50
CA PRO A 124 7.11 -19.36 -10.35
C PRO A 124 6.24 -20.61 -10.23
N ARG A 125 6.80 -21.78 -10.54
CA ARG A 125 6.09 -23.07 -10.43
C ARG A 125 5.64 -23.36 -9.00
N ASN A 126 6.43 -22.94 -8.01
CA ASN A 126 6.08 -23.06 -6.60
C ASN A 126 5.77 -21.66 -6.04
N ILE A 127 4.59 -21.44 -5.50
CA ILE A 127 4.19 -20.19 -4.83
C ILE A 127 3.97 -20.36 -3.33
N ALA A 128 4.17 -21.58 -2.81
CA ALA A 128 3.88 -21.89 -1.41
C ALA A 128 4.86 -21.21 -0.46
N ASN A 129 4.34 -20.55 0.59
CA ASN A 129 5.12 -19.80 1.58
C ASN A 129 5.95 -18.66 0.96
N ARG A 130 5.40 -17.99 -0.06
CA ARG A 130 6.08 -16.91 -0.79
C ARG A 130 5.30 -15.61 -0.75
N PHE A 131 5.98 -14.55 -1.17
CA PHE A 131 5.40 -13.24 -1.34
C PHE A 131 5.43 -12.81 -2.80
N GLU A 132 4.33 -12.21 -3.26
CA GLU A 132 4.28 -11.45 -4.51
C GLU A 132 4.22 -9.97 -4.17
N TYR A 133 5.32 -9.26 -4.41
CA TYR A 133 5.43 -7.83 -4.19
C TYR A 133 5.00 -7.04 -5.41
N GLU A 134 4.27 -5.96 -5.17
CA GLU A 134 3.84 -5.00 -6.17
C GLU A 134 4.75 -3.77 -6.15
N VAL A 135 5.32 -3.42 -7.31
CA VAL A 135 6.35 -2.39 -7.46
C VAL A 135 5.94 -1.35 -8.51
N PHE A 136 6.15 -0.08 -8.19
CA PHE A 136 5.92 1.10 -9.04
C PHE A 136 7.18 1.96 -9.05
N ALA A 137 8.02 1.76 -10.06
CA ALA A 137 9.36 2.33 -10.15
C ALA A 137 9.61 2.82 -11.57
N TYR A 138 10.28 3.96 -11.74
CA TYR A 138 10.77 4.47 -13.02
C TYR A 138 12.12 3.82 -13.42
N GLY A 139 12.49 3.90 -14.70
CA GLY A 139 13.75 3.33 -15.21
C GLY A 139 13.69 1.81 -15.37
N GLY A 140 14.80 1.12 -15.09
CA GLY A 140 14.90 -0.34 -15.27
C GLY A 140 15.07 -0.76 -16.74
N ILE A 141 15.76 -1.89 -16.92
CA ILE A 141 16.15 -2.45 -18.21
C ILE A 141 15.05 -3.40 -18.69
N ASP A 142 14.58 -3.22 -19.92
CA ASP A 142 13.70 -4.17 -20.58
C ASP A 142 14.53 -5.31 -21.18
N ILE A 143 14.42 -6.50 -20.57
CA ILE A 143 15.23 -7.65 -20.94
C ILE A 143 14.89 -8.14 -22.36
N ASN A 144 13.61 -8.16 -22.71
CA ASN A 144 13.17 -8.67 -24.01
C ASN A 144 13.60 -7.74 -25.14
N LEU A 145 13.62 -6.43 -24.90
CA LEU A 145 14.15 -5.46 -25.87
C LEU A 145 15.68 -5.56 -25.98
N SER A 146 16.39 -5.76 -24.86
CA SER A 146 17.86 -5.82 -24.84
C SER A 146 18.43 -7.13 -25.42
N LEU A 147 17.81 -8.28 -25.12
CA LEU A 147 18.32 -9.61 -25.47
C LEU A 147 17.53 -10.29 -26.60
N GLY A 148 16.39 -9.74 -26.99
CA GLY A 148 15.41 -10.36 -27.89
C GLY A 148 14.52 -11.38 -27.19
N HIS A 149 13.63 -12.05 -27.91
CA HIS A 149 12.66 -12.99 -27.34
C HIS A 149 13.08 -14.47 -27.34
N ALA A 150 14.28 -14.77 -27.85
CA ALA A 150 14.76 -16.15 -28.04
C ALA A 150 15.30 -16.81 -26.75
N HIS A 151 15.51 -16.06 -25.67
CA HIS A 151 15.97 -16.64 -24.41
C HIS A 151 14.86 -17.39 -23.67
N GLN A 152 15.25 -18.40 -22.88
CA GLN A 152 14.35 -19.36 -22.22
C GLN A 152 13.32 -18.75 -21.24
N TYR A 153 13.52 -17.49 -20.84
CA TYR A 153 12.70 -16.77 -19.84
C TYR A 153 11.99 -15.56 -20.44
N SER A 154 11.87 -15.44 -21.77
CA SER A 154 11.24 -14.28 -22.41
C SER A 154 9.76 -14.09 -22.04
N ASN A 155 9.10 -15.18 -21.60
CA ASN A 155 7.74 -15.17 -21.08
C ASN A 155 7.60 -14.45 -19.73
N GLN A 156 8.68 -14.24 -18.97
CA GLN A 156 8.66 -13.44 -17.75
C GLN A 156 8.38 -11.97 -18.03
N ARG A 157 8.69 -11.49 -19.24
CA ARG A 157 8.61 -10.07 -19.62
C ARG A 157 9.36 -9.22 -18.60
N GLU A 158 10.60 -9.62 -18.34
CA GLU A 158 11.39 -9.12 -17.22
C GLU A 158 11.78 -7.65 -17.38
N VAL A 159 11.69 -6.92 -16.28
CA VAL A 159 12.29 -5.60 -16.09
C VAL A 159 13.32 -5.71 -14.97
N ALA A 160 14.59 -5.46 -15.27
CA ALA A 160 15.69 -5.59 -14.34
C ALA A 160 16.18 -4.23 -13.81
N PHE A 161 16.36 -4.13 -12.49
CA PHE A 161 16.80 -2.92 -11.82
C PHE A 161 18.24 -3.06 -11.31
N PRO A 162 19.22 -2.43 -11.97
CA PRO A 162 20.60 -2.38 -11.48
C PRO A 162 20.68 -1.54 -10.19
N GLY A 163 21.34 -2.09 -9.16
CA GLY A 163 21.47 -1.44 -7.85
C GLY A 163 20.28 -1.67 -6.92
N GLY A 164 19.30 -2.46 -7.34
CA GLY A 164 18.14 -2.84 -6.52
C GLY A 164 16.96 -1.89 -6.62
N ILE A 165 16.01 -2.05 -5.69
CA ILE A 165 14.76 -1.28 -5.63
C ILE A 165 14.53 -0.84 -4.19
N ARG A 166 14.50 0.47 -3.93
CA ARG A 166 14.24 1.02 -2.59
C ARG A 166 12.81 0.75 -2.11
N PRO A 167 12.58 0.66 -0.78
CA PRO A 167 11.28 0.24 -0.25
C PRO A 167 10.12 1.16 -0.64
N GLU A 168 10.36 2.45 -0.85
CA GLU A 168 9.30 3.40 -1.19
C GLU A 168 8.68 3.20 -2.59
N PHE A 169 9.29 2.36 -3.44
CA PHE A 169 8.71 1.94 -4.72
C PHE A 169 7.85 0.68 -4.60
N ILE A 170 7.79 0.06 -3.43
CA ILE A 170 7.08 -1.20 -3.19
C ILE A 170 5.76 -0.86 -2.49
N ARG A 171 4.63 -1.11 -3.14
CA ARG A 171 3.32 -0.69 -2.63
C ARG A 171 2.68 -1.74 -1.73
N THR A 172 2.61 -2.97 -2.21
CA THR A 172 1.96 -4.08 -1.50
C THR A 172 2.74 -5.37 -1.60
N ALA A 173 2.41 -6.34 -0.76
CA ALA A 173 2.84 -7.73 -0.90
C ALA A 173 1.66 -8.68 -0.64
N ARG A 174 1.44 -9.65 -1.52
CA ARG A 174 0.52 -10.77 -1.27
C ARG A 174 1.28 -11.90 -0.60
N GLU A 175 0.80 -12.36 0.54
CA GLU A 175 1.36 -13.49 1.26
C GLU A 175 0.62 -14.77 0.91
N TYR A 176 1.39 -15.81 0.54
CA TYR A 176 0.87 -17.13 0.19
C TYR A 176 1.26 -18.16 1.26
N ASN A 177 0.31 -18.97 1.70
CA ASN A 177 0.56 -20.05 2.65
C ASN A 177 1.19 -21.30 2.00
N ALA A 178 1.34 -22.39 2.77
CA ALA A 178 1.93 -23.64 2.30
C ALA A 178 1.14 -24.33 1.15
N GLU A 179 -0.14 -24.03 1.00
CA GLU A 179 -0.97 -24.52 -0.10
C GLU A 179 -1.02 -23.56 -1.31
N GLY A 180 -0.27 -22.46 -1.27
CA GLY A 180 -0.31 -21.45 -2.33
C GLY A 180 -1.59 -20.62 -2.35
N ARG A 181 -2.30 -20.53 -1.22
CA ARG A 181 -3.47 -19.65 -1.04
C ARG A 181 -3.04 -18.33 -0.43
N ILE A 182 -3.64 -17.24 -0.90
CA ILE A 182 -3.39 -15.92 -0.36
C ILE A 182 -4.02 -15.84 1.04
N THR A 183 -3.23 -15.43 2.03
CA THR A 183 -3.68 -15.31 3.43
C THR A 183 -3.70 -13.87 3.91
N ARG A 184 -2.94 -12.98 3.28
CA ARG A 184 -2.77 -11.59 3.74
C ARG A 184 -2.30 -10.69 2.61
N ILE A 185 -2.74 -9.45 2.62
CA ILE A 185 -2.16 -8.36 1.84
C ILE A 185 -1.43 -7.43 2.79
N TRP A 186 -0.16 -7.21 2.55
CA TRP A 186 0.65 -6.22 3.25
C TRP A 186 0.67 -4.92 2.47
N ALA A 187 0.36 -3.82 3.14
CA ALA A 187 0.34 -2.48 2.59
C ALA A 187 1.52 -1.69 3.16
N ASN A 188 2.48 -1.27 2.32
CA ASN A 188 3.70 -0.61 2.79
C ASN A 188 3.45 0.86 3.10
N GLY A 189 3.36 1.25 4.38
CA GLY A 189 3.19 2.65 4.81
C GLY A 189 4.27 3.62 4.33
N GLY A 190 5.43 3.12 3.86
CA GLY A 190 6.51 3.92 3.28
C GLY A 190 6.42 4.12 1.76
N PHE A 191 5.42 3.55 1.08
CA PHE A 191 5.24 3.73 -0.37
C PHE A 191 5.17 5.21 -0.76
N ASN A 192 5.86 5.65 -1.81
CA ASN A 192 5.89 7.05 -2.21
C ASN A 192 6.11 7.24 -3.71
N THR A 193 5.08 7.64 -4.44
CA THR A 193 5.21 7.87 -5.89
C THR A 193 6.15 9.03 -6.24
N GLN A 194 6.32 10.00 -5.34
CA GLN A 194 7.21 11.15 -5.54
C GLN A 194 8.70 10.74 -5.51
N ALA A 195 9.02 9.54 -5.03
CA ALA A 195 10.39 9.03 -5.01
C ALA A 195 10.95 8.75 -6.41
N ASN A 196 10.08 8.66 -7.43
CA ASN A 196 10.51 8.50 -8.83
C ASN A 196 11.21 9.76 -9.38
N GLY A 197 11.17 10.88 -8.66
CA GLY A 197 11.84 12.12 -9.04
C GLY A 197 10.98 13.02 -9.93
N ALA A 198 11.39 14.28 -10.06
CA ALA A 198 10.69 15.27 -10.85
C ALA A 198 10.58 14.84 -12.32
N GLY A 199 9.38 14.93 -12.89
CA GLY A 199 9.09 14.50 -14.27
C GLY A 199 8.74 13.02 -14.43
N ASN A 200 9.10 12.17 -13.46
CA ASN A 200 8.85 10.72 -13.50
C ASN A 200 7.88 10.23 -12.42
N SER A 201 7.48 11.12 -11.51
CA SER A 201 6.57 10.82 -10.40
C SER A 201 5.12 10.76 -10.88
N PRO A 202 4.47 9.58 -10.87
CA PRO A 202 3.07 9.49 -11.24
C PRO A 202 2.17 10.06 -10.14
N GLU A 203 1.05 10.61 -10.58
CA GLU A 203 -0.06 10.93 -9.69
C GLU A 203 -0.71 9.63 -9.19
N LEU A 204 -1.20 9.59 -7.95
CA LEU A 204 -1.80 8.37 -7.38
C LEU A 204 -2.97 7.84 -8.23
N ARG A 205 -3.77 8.71 -8.84
CA ARG A 205 -4.88 8.32 -9.74
C ARG A 205 -4.45 7.59 -11.01
N GLN A 206 -3.17 7.66 -11.39
CA GLN A 206 -2.64 6.95 -12.55
C GLN A 206 -2.30 5.50 -12.22
N LEU A 207 -2.07 5.19 -10.95
CA LEU A 207 -1.80 3.82 -10.52
C LEU A 207 -3.08 2.99 -10.62
N PRO A 208 -2.97 1.70 -10.96
CA PRO A 208 -4.08 0.76 -10.82
C PRO A 208 -4.43 0.54 -9.35
N ASP A 209 -5.69 0.24 -9.07
CA ASP A 209 -6.13 -0.08 -7.72
C ASP A 209 -5.46 -1.37 -7.22
N PRO A 210 -5.08 -1.43 -5.93
CA PRO A 210 -4.53 -2.63 -5.33
C PRO A 210 -5.48 -3.82 -5.52
N VAL A 211 -4.93 -5.00 -5.73
CA VAL A 211 -5.72 -6.21 -5.94
C VAL A 211 -5.60 -7.10 -4.70
N CYS A 212 -6.68 -7.17 -3.93
CA CYS A 212 -6.69 -7.84 -2.63
C CYS A 212 -7.57 -9.08 -2.55
N GLY A 213 -8.60 -9.20 -3.38
CA GLY A 213 -9.54 -10.31 -3.31
C GLY A 213 -10.55 -10.22 -2.16
N PRO A 214 -11.69 -10.90 -2.27
CA PRO A 214 -12.73 -10.88 -1.27
C PRO A 214 -12.24 -11.66 -0.03
N ASN A 215 -12.40 -11.06 1.15
CA ASN A 215 -12.08 -11.66 2.46
C ASN A 215 -10.60 -11.89 2.78
N VAL A 216 -9.66 -11.37 1.98
CA VAL A 216 -8.24 -11.39 2.37
C VAL A 216 -7.96 -10.23 3.34
N PRO A 217 -7.40 -10.48 4.55
CA PRO A 217 -7.07 -9.41 5.48
C PRO A 217 -5.95 -8.53 4.95
N VAL A 218 -6.09 -7.22 5.15
CA VAL A 218 -5.07 -6.23 4.83
C VAL A 218 -4.35 -5.81 6.12
N VAL A 219 -3.03 -5.79 6.09
CA VAL A 219 -2.16 -5.31 7.17
C VAL A 219 -1.35 -4.12 6.69
N TYR A 220 -1.53 -2.96 7.31
CA TYR A 220 -0.72 -1.77 7.05
C TYR A 220 0.57 -1.86 7.84
N TRP A 221 1.66 -2.05 7.12
CA TRP A 221 3.00 -2.09 7.68
C TRP A 221 3.44 -0.68 8.03
N THR A 222 3.79 -0.46 9.30
CA THR A 222 4.21 0.85 9.85
C THR A 222 5.63 0.82 10.42
N GLY A 223 6.35 -0.27 10.19
CA GLY A 223 7.68 -0.55 10.73
C GLY A 223 7.78 -1.99 11.20
N PRO A 224 9.01 -2.50 11.42
CA PRO A 224 9.22 -3.86 11.89
C PRO A 224 8.60 -4.04 13.28
N ASN A 225 7.70 -5.01 13.43
CA ASN A 225 7.14 -5.37 14.72
C ASN A 225 7.92 -6.54 15.34
N PRO A 226 8.74 -6.33 16.38
CA PRO A 226 9.55 -7.40 16.98
C PRO A 226 8.72 -8.53 17.62
N ASN A 227 7.41 -8.32 17.86
CA ASN A 227 6.56 -9.23 18.64
C ASN A 227 5.42 -9.90 17.84
N GLN A 228 5.30 -9.73 16.51
CA GLN A 228 4.13 -10.24 15.76
C GLN A 228 4.40 -11.13 14.56
N HIS A 229 5.64 -11.32 14.11
CA HIS A 229 5.90 -12.05 12.86
C HIS A 229 6.97 -13.12 13.02
N ASP A 230 6.67 -14.14 13.85
CA ASP A 230 7.42 -15.40 13.90
C ASP A 230 7.09 -16.33 12.71
N GLU A 231 6.13 -15.98 11.86
CA GLU A 231 5.48 -16.93 10.95
C GLU A 231 6.32 -17.35 9.74
N LEU A 232 7.35 -16.59 9.34
CA LEU A 232 8.23 -16.97 8.21
C LEU A 232 9.71 -16.62 8.45
N LYS A 233 10.25 -16.99 9.62
CA LYS A 233 11.71 -17.11 9.80
C LYS A 233 12.20 -18.41 9.14
N ARG A 234 12.10 -18.51 7.82
CA ARG A 234 12.81 -19.58 7.09
C ARG A 234 14.13 -19.07 6.53
N ASP A 235 15.14 -19.85 6.89
CA ASP A 235 16.53 -19.81 6.49
C ASP A 235 16.71 -19.48 5.00
N THR A 236 17.55 -18.48 4.73
CA THR A 236 17.79 -17.80 3.45
C THR A 236 18.54 -18.64 2.42
N THR A 237 18.34 -19.95 2.40
CA THR A 237 18.97 -20.88 1.45
C THR A 237 18.10 -21.21 0.23
N SER A 238 16.92 -20.60 0.12
CA SER A 238 15.96 -20.86 -0.96
C SER A 238 16.27 -20.07 -2.24
N THR A 239 16.13 -20.76 -3.37
CA THR A 239 16.29 -20.27 -4.73
C THR A 239 15.49 -18.99 -5.00
N ASN A 240 16.10 -17.98 -5.64
CA ASN A 240 15.41 -16.74 -6.04
C ASN A 240 14.16 -17.09 -6.88
N PRO A 241 12.92 -16.86 -6.39
CA PRO A 241 11.71 -17.34 -7.04
C PRO A 241 11.55 -16.80 -8.47
N MET A 242 12.03 -15.59 -8.74
CA MET A 242 12.04 -14.98 -10.07
C MET A 242 12.82 -15.77 -11.13
N ARG A 243 13.63 -16.76 -10.73
CA ARG A 243 14.52 -17.50 -11.62
C ARG A 243 14.19 -18.99 -11.71
N GLU A 244 13.11 -19.41 -11.07
CA GLU A 244 12.59 -20.76 -11.21
C GLU A 244 11.86 -20.94 -12.54
N SER A 245 11.66 -22.19 -12.95
CA SER A 245 10.67 -22.47 -14.00
C SER A 245 9.31 -21.93 -13.55
N GLY A 246 8.61 -21.30 -14.46
CA GLY A 246 7.33 -20.66 -14.20
C GLY A 246 6.66 -20.27 -15.50
N GLY A 247 5.51 -19.62 -15.39
CA GLY A 247 4.76 -19.25 -16.57
C GLY A 247 3.70 -18.21 -16.30
N PRO A 248 3.06 -17.73 -17.37
CA PRO A 248 1.97 -16.79 -17.25
C PRO A 248 0.77 -17.45 -16.55
N GLN A 249 0.20 -16.77 -15.57
CA GLN A 249 -1.03 -17.16 -14.89
C GLN A 249 -2.02 -16.00 -14.91
N VAL A 250 -3.30 -16.32 -15.05
CA VAL A 250 -4.38 -15.34 -14.89
C VAL A 250 -4.43 -14.91 -13.43
N ASP A 251 -4.61 -13.60 -13.20
CA ASP A 251 -4.85 -13.08 -11.87
C ASP A 251 -6.35 -13.05 -11.58
N ASP A 252 -6.86 -14.15 -11.02
CA ASP A 252 -8.28 -14.29 -10.70
C ASP A 252 -8.76 -13.23 -9.69
N LEU A 253 -7.86 -12.69 -8.87
CA LEU A 253 -8.18 -11.61 -7.94
C LEU A 253 -8.39 -10.26 -8.63
N SER A 254 -7.96 -10.09 -9.88
CA SER A 254 -8.05 -8.80 -10.58
C SER A 254 -9.49 -8.33 -10.84
N LYS A 255 -10.48 -9.20 -10.63
CA LYS A 255 -11.91 -8.86 -10.68
C LYS A 255 -12.42 -8.25 -9.37
N ASP A 256 -11.66 -8.43 -8.29
CA ASP A 256 -11.97 -8.00 -6.94
C ASP A 256 -10.92 -6.96 -6.51
N GLU A 257 -10.96 -5.81 -7.19
CA GLU A 257 -10.17 -4.63 -6.84
C GLU A 257 -10.50 -4.22 -5.40
N CYS A 258 -9.51 -3.68 -4.69
CA CYS A 258 -9.67 -3.23 -3.31
C CYS A 258 -10.16 -1.78 -3.32
N PRO A 259 -11.48 -1.50 -3.33
CA PRO A 259 -11.95 -0.13 -3.45
C PRO A 259 -11.59 0.63 -2.16
N ALA A 260 -11.39 -0.08 -1.05
CA ALA A 260 -11.14 0.51 0.26
C ALA A 260 -9.67 0.72 0.62
N LEU A 261 -8.71 0.22 -0.18
CA LEU A 261 -7.31 0.44 0.15
C LEU A 261 -6.91 1.85 -0.30
N LEU A 262 -7.02 2.81 0.62
CA LEU A 262 -6.25 4.04 0.50
C LEU A 262 -4.79 3.64 0.27
N GLN A 263 -4.12 4.33 -0.65
CA GLN A 263 -2.70 4.07 -0.85
C GLN A 263 -2.01 4.28 0.50
N PRO A 264 -1.02 3.47 0.90
CA PRO A 264 -0.53 3.49 2.28
C PRO A 264 0.02 4.85 2.76
N ASN A 265 0.39 5.72 1.82
CA ASN A 265 0.86 7.09 2.03
C ASN A 265 -0.17 8.18 1.70
N GLU A 266 -1.39 7.76 1.37
CA GLU A 266 -2.49 8.68 1.08
C GLU A 266 -2.91 9.36 2.38
N GLU A 267 -2.90 10.68 2.35
CA GLU A 267 -3.25 11.52 3.48
C GLU A 267 -4.73 11.90 3.38
N ILE A 268 -5.35 12.08 4.53
CA ILE A 268 -6.73 12.51 4.68
C ILE A 268 -6.71 13.97 5.10
N ASP A 269 -7.40 14.81 4.33
CA ASP A 269 -7.50 16.25 4.58
C ASP A 269 -8.90 16.69 5.03
N SER A 270 -9.85 15.75 5.09
CA SER A 270 -11.22 15.99 5.53
C SER A 270 -11.73 14.75 6.24
N VAL A 271 -12.34 14.93 7.43
CA VAL A 271 -13.08 13.89 8.14
C VAL A 271 -14.43 14.50 8.56
N LYS A 272 -15.52 13.80 8.25
CA LYS A 272 -16.89 14.16 8.66
C LYS A 272 -17.50 12.99 9.42
N LEU A 273 -18.18 13.27 10.53
CA LEU A 273 -18.87 12.28 11.35
C LEU A 273 -20.37 12.59 11.35
N GLU A 274 -21.17 11.64 10.91
CA GLU A 274 -22.63 11.68 11.05
C GLU A 274 -23.05 10.74 12.18
N VAL A 275 -23.92 11.20 13.08
CA VAL A 275 -24.39 10.43 14.23
C VAL A 275 -25.89 10.65 14.44
N GLN A 276 -26.60 9.61 14.86
CA GLN A 276 -28.04 9.66 15.10
C GLN A 276 -28.43 8.93 16.39
N LEU A 277 -29.38 9.50 17.14
CA LEU A 277 -30.07 8.83 18.23
C LEU A 277 -31.34 8.12 17.76
N SER A 278 -31.74 7.07 18.46
CA SER A 278 -33.01 6.40 18.19
C SER A 278 -34.18 7.33 18.48
N ASN A 279 -35.30 7.12 17.77
CA ASN A 279 -36.55 7.83 18.00
C ASN A 279 -37.47 7.10 19.00
N ASP A 280 -36.98 6.08 19.70
CA ASP A 280 -37.78 5.39 20.72
C ASP A 280 -38.10 6.34 21.89
N LEU A 281 -39.13 5.98 22.66
CA LEU A 281 -39.45 6.71 23.89
C LEU A 281 -38.21 6.78 24.79
N SER A 282 -37.97 7.96 25.37
CA SER A 282 -36.83 8.27 26.25
C SER A 282 -35.43 8.04 25.67
N SER A 283 -35.24 8.02 24.34
CA SER A 283 -33.92 7.78 23.73
C SER A 283 -32.95 8.98 23.72
N GLY A 284 -33.40 10.14 24.21
CA GLY A 284 -32.58 11.34 24.38
C GLY A 284 -31.87 11.36 25.73
N THR A 285 -31.14 12.43 25.99
CA THR A 285 -30.50 12.71 27.29
C THR A 285 -30.31 14.21 27.48
N ASP A 286 -30.29 14.68 28.73
CA ASP A 286 -29.90 16.02 29.15
C ASP A 286 -28.35 16.17 29.16
N ASP A 287 -27.63 15.05 29.07
CA ASP A 287 -26.16 15.04 29.12
C ASP A 287 -25.49 15.46 27.81
N LYS A 288 -24.19 15.76 27.93
CA LYS A 288 -23.33 15.93 26.76
C LYS A 288 -22.84 14.58 26.28
N ILE A 289 -22.98 14.35 24.98
CA ILE A 289 -22.40 13.19 24.31
C ILE A 289 -21.17 13.67 23.54
N LEU A 290 -20.03 13.05 23.80
CA LEU A 290 -18.74 13.41 23.20
C LEU A 290 -18.15 12.20 22.47
N ALA A 291 -17.26 12.46 21.52
CA ALA A 291 -16.51 11.42 20.81
C ALA A 291 -15.00 11.68 20.81
N LYS A 292 -14.23 10.61 20.77
CA LYS A 292 -12.81 10.61 20.42
C LYS A 292 -12.60 9.72 19.20
N ILE A 293 -11.92 10.25 18.19
CA ILE A 293 -11.63 9.53 16.95
C ILE A 293 -10.14 9.18 16.91
N GLY A 294 -9.86 7.88 16.85
CA GLY A 294 -8.54 7.29 16.63
C GLY A 294 -7.44 7.86 17.53
N THR A 295 -6.35 8.35 16.91
CA THR A 295 -5.20 8.94 17.61
C THR A 295 -5.42 10.40 18.03
N GLY A 296 -6.56 11.01 17.69
CA GLY A 296 -6.90 12.38 18.07
C GLY A 296 -6.90 12.57 19.58
N GLU A 297 -6.38 13.70 20.05
CA GLU A 297 -6.19 13.98 21.48
C GLU A 297 -7.37 14.72 22.11
N LYS A 298 -8.18 15.42 21.30
CA LYS A 298 -9.34 16.20 21.78
C LYS A 298 -10.66 15.48 21.59
N LEU A 299 -11.57 15.72 22.54
CA LEU A 299 -12.96 15.28 22.45
C LEU A 299 -13.78 16.22 21.57
N ILE A 300 -14.63 15.62 20.75
CA ILE A 300 -15.55 16.28 19.84
C ILE A 300 -16.94 16.24 20.48
N THR A 301 -17.61 17.37 20.62
CA THR A 301 -19.00 17.40 21.09
C THR A 301 -19.92 16.90 19.99
N LEU A 302 -20.62 15.79 20.23
CA LEU A 302 -21.64 15.27 19.34
C LEU A 302 -22.99 15.92 19.62
N PHE A 303 -23.37 15.98 20.89
CA PHE A 303 -24.64 16.57 21.33
C PHE A 303 -24.49 17.25 22.69
N ASN A 304 -25.39 18.18 22.97
CA ASN A 304 -25.54 18.85 24.26
C ASN A 304 -27.01 18.83 24.66
N GLY A 305 -27.40 17.84 25.46
CA GLY A 305 -28.80 17.61 25.82
C GLY A 305 -29.69 17.21 24.64
N PRO A 306 -29.36 16.17 23.85
CA PRO A 306 -30.14 15.80 22.67
C PRO A 306 -31.51 15.20 23.02
N SER A 307 -32.50 15.50 22.19
CA SER A 307 -33.77 14.80 22.17
C SER A 307 -33.68 13.47 21.41
N ARG A 308 -34.64 12.57 21.66
CA ARG A 308 -34.79 11.36 20.84
C ARG A 308 -34.91 11.73 19.34
N GLY A 309 -34.32 10.90 18.48
CA GLY A 309 -34.35 11.09 17.03
C GLY A 309 -33.39 12.16 16.51
N ASP A 310 -32.74 12.93 17.39
CA ASP A 310 -31.76 13.94 16.97
C ASP A 310 -30.62 13.30 16.18
N SER A 311 -30.17 14.02 15.16
CA SER A 311 -29.00 13.70 14.37
C SER A 311 -28.07 14.91 14.31
N ASN A 312 -26.78 14.63 14.13
CA ASN A 312 -25.79 15.68 13.94
C ASN A 312 -24.74 15.25 12.91
N THR A 313 -24.20 16.24 12.20
CA THR A 313 -23.13 16.09 11.23
C THR A 313 -22.00 17.03 11.64
N ILE A 314 -20.85 16.45 11.97
CA ILE A 314 -19.69 17.18 12.47
C ILE A 314 -18.57 17.11 11.43
N GLU A 315 -18.16 18.27 10.93
CA GLU A 315 -16.89 18.42 10.22
C GLU A 315 -15.76 18.49 11.25
N VAL A 316 -14.85 17.51 11.21
CA VAL A 316 -13.79 17.39 12.21
C VAL A 316 -12.65 18.33 11.84
N ASN A 317 -12.33 19.26 12.74
CA ASN A 317 -11.15 20.10 12.59
C ASN A 317 -9.89 19.29 12.91
N LEU A 318 -9.19 18.83 11.86
CA LEU A 318 -8.01 17.97 11.99
C LEU A 318 -6.89 18.61 12.82
N GLN A 319 -6.66 19.91 12.63
CA GLN A 319 -5.61 20.63 13.35
C GLN A 319 -5.92 20.70 14.85
N ASP A 320 -7.18 20.89 15.20
CA ASP A 320 -7.61 20.94 16.61
C ASP A 320 -7.59 19.57 17.27
N VAL A 321 -8.12 18.55 16.59
CA VAL A 321 -8.31 17.19 17.14
C VAL A 321 -7.04 16.36 17.12
N PHE A 322 -6.28 16.39 16.02
CA PHE A 322 -5.09 15.55 15.82
C PHE A 322 -3.77 16.34 15.89
N GLY A 323 -3.81 17.68 15.98
CA GLY A 323 -2.62 18.51 15.92
C GLY A 323 -1.98 18.60 14.53
N LYS A 324 -2.66 18.08 13.48
CA LYS A 324 -2.14 17.98 12.11
C LYS A 324 -3.15 18.52 11.11
N SER A 325 -2.68 19.16 10.04
CA SER A 325 -3.55 19.58 8.93
C SER A 325 -4.01 18.42 8.04
N LYS A 326 -3.33 17.27 8.14
CA LYS A 326 -3.64 16.03 7.44
C LYS A 326 -3.28 14.83 8.30
N ILE A 327 -3.99 13.73 8.13
CA ILE A 327 -3.78 12.50 8.91
C ILE A 327 -3.69 11.29 7.98
N ARG A 328 -3.31 10.12 8.50
CA ARG A 328 -3.36 8.85 7.76
C ARG A 328 -4.62 8.07 8.14
N ILE A 329 -5.01 7.11 7.31
CA ILE A 329 -6.15 6.25 7.63
C ILE A 329 -5.94 5.43 8.92
N THR A 330 -4.70 5.09 9.24
CA THR A 330 -4.32 4.45 10.51
C THR A 330 -4.46 5.37 11.73
N ASP A 331 -4.57 6.68 11.54
CA ASP A 331 -4.92 7.61 12.63
C ASP A 331 -6.41 7.51 13.02
N LEU A 332 -7.25 6.80 12.25
CA LEU A 332 -8.70 6.67 12.42
C LEU A 332 -9.14 5.29 12.93
N GLU A 333 -8.26 4.48 13.53
CA GLU A 333 -8.53 3.06 13.81
C GLU A 333 -9.65 2.77 14.82
N ASN A 334 -10.11 3.75 15.61
CA ASN A 334 -11.10 3.53 16.66
C ASN A 334 -12.05 4.74 16.80
N LEU A 335 -13.24 4.50 17.32
CA LEU A 335 -14.14 5.54 17.81
C LEU A 335 -14.53 5.22 19.25
N VAL A 336 -14.52 6.22 20.12
CA VAL A 336 -14.95 6.10 21.51
C VAL A 336 -15.98 7.17 21.81
N ILE A 337 -17.11 6.77 22.39
CA ILE A 337 -18.18 7.67 22.81
C ILE A 337 -18.15 7.80 24.33
N PHE A 338 -18.26 9.05 24.77
CA PHE A 338 -18.31 9.43 26.17
C PHE A 338 -19.63 10.11 26.46
N GLN A 339 -20.08 9.93 27.70
CA GLN A 339 -21.12 10.73 28.31
C GLN A 339 -20.48 11.61 29.38
N ALA A 340 -20.80 12.91 29.35
CA ALA A 340 -20.43 13.88 30.35
C ALA A 340 -21.70 14.33 31.09
N PRO A 341 -21.98 13.73 32.26
CA PRO A 341 -23.14 14.03 33.07
C PRO A 341 -23.22 15.50 33.45
N VAL A 342 -24.39 16.11 33.33
CA VAL A 342 -24.70 17.42 33.90
C VAL A 342 -25.62 17.27 35.10
N PRO A 343 -25.55 18.13 36.13
CA PRO A 343 -26.50 18.03 37.24
C PRO A 343 -27.94 18.29 36.76
N HIS A 344 -28.81 17.28 36.87
CA HIS A 344 -30.24 17.41 36.58
C HIS A 344 -31.10 16.68 37.64
N PRO A 345 -32.41 16.99 37.76
CA PRO A 345 -33.24 16.55 38.90
C PRO A 345 -33.60 15.05 38.91
N ILE A 346 -33.33 14.29 37.85
CA ILE A 346 -33.80 12.90 37.66
C ILE A 346 -32.57 12.02 37.44
N ALA A 347 -32.34 11.00 38.27
CA ALA A 347 -31.00 10.46 38.53
C ALA A 347 -30.42 9.40 37.55
N SER A 348 -30.80 9.38 36.28
CA SER A 348 -30.10 8.58 35.25
C SER A 348 -30.53 9.02 33.86
N ASP A 349 -29.58 9.21 32.94
CA ASP A 349 -29.92 9.65 31.59
C ASP A 349 -29.25 8.80 30.51
N ASP A 350 -29.66 7.54 30.47
CA ASP A 350 -29.35 6.65 29.37
C ASP A 350 -29.93 7.22 28.07
N PHE A 351 -29.16 7.14 26.99
CA PHE A 351 -29.62 7.48 25.65
C PHE A 351 -29.53 6.25 24.75
N LYS A 352 -30.30 6.24 23.67
CA LYS A 352 -30.21 5.15 22.68
C LYS A 352 -29.51 5.64 21.43
N LEU A 353 -28.30 5.14 21.20
CA LEU A 353 -27.55 5.39 19.97
C LEU A 353 -28.13 4.54 18.85
N LYS A 354 -28.56 5.17 17.76
CA LYS A 354 -28.96 4.47 16.54
C LYS A 354 -27.75 4.05 15.73
N GLY A 355 -26.81 4.96 15.51
CA GLY A 355 -25.56 4.66 14.82
C GLY A 355 -24.80 5.89 14.37
N PHE A 356 -23.72 5.66 13.64
CA PHE A 356 -22.89 6.71 13.04
C PHE A 356 -22.18 6.22 11.77
N THR A 357 -21.81 7.18 10.93
CA THR A 357 -21.05 6.98 9.70
C THR A 357 -19.92 8.01 9.66
N LEU A 358 -18.69 7.56 9.39
CA LEU A 358 -17.58 8.46 9.09
C LEU A 358 -17.40 8.61 7.60
N TYR A 359 -17.04 9.81 7.16
CA TYR A 359 -16.65 10.11 5.78
C TYR A 359 -15.28 10.75 5.79
N ILE A 360 -14.47 10.44 4.78
CA ILE A 360 -13.15 11.01 4.59
C ILE A 360 -12.94 11.45 3.16
N ARG A 361 -12.03 12.41 2.97
CA ARG A 361 -11.48 12.74 1.67
C ARG A 361 -9.97 12.54 1.69
N ALA A 362 -9.48 11.81 0.70
CA ALA A 362 -8.06 11.66 0.43
C ALA A 362 -7.52 12.91 -0.29
N ALA A 363 -6.43 13.48 0.21
CA ALA A 363 -5.85 14.73 -0.26
C ALA A 363 -5.26 14.61 -1.66
N GLN A 364 -4.59 13.49 -1.96
CA GLN A 364 -3.84 13.30 -3.20
C GLN A 364 -4.72 12.83 -4.36
N SER A 365 -5.63 11.89 -4.13
CA SER A 365 -6.52 11.37 -5.18
C SER A 365 -7.85 12.12 -5.27
N GLY A 366 -8.25 12.85 -4.22
CA GLY A 366 -9.57 13.44 -4.10
C GLY A 366 -10.68 12.42 -3.83
N ARG A 367 -10.35 11.14 -3.65
CA ARG A 367 -11.31 10.06 -3.38
C ARG A 367 -12.04 10.33 -2.08
N ARG A 368 -13.32 9.99 -2.06
CA ARG A 368 -14.19 10.10 -0.90
C ARG A 368 -14.61 8.72 -0.47
N LEU A 369 -14.35 8.41 0.80
CA LEU A 369 -14.69 7.11 1.36
C LEU A 369 -15.59 7.30 2.57
N ALA A 370 -16.45 6.33 2.84
CA ALA A 370 -17.32 6.27 3.99
C ALA A 370 -17.13 4.95 4.73
N ASN A 371 -17.15 5.01 6.07
CA ASN A 371 -17.20 3.85 6.94
C ASN A 371 -18.55 3.85 7.69
N SER A 372 -19.43 2.95 7.26
CA SER A 372 -20.80 2.79 7.75
C SER A 372 -20.99 1.53 8.60
N GLN A 373 -19.91 0.89 9.04
CA GLN A 373 -19.95 -0.38 9.77
C GLN A 373 -20.76 -0.30 11.09
N TYR A 374 -20.96 0.91 11.60
CA TYR A 374 -21.70 1.21 12.82
C TYR A 374 -22.91 2.13 12.55
N SER A 375 -23.44 2.13 11.32
CA SER A 375 -24.66 2.88 10.97
C SER A 375 -25.92 2.37 11.69
N SER A 376 -25.89 1.12 12.17
CA SER A 376 -26.98 0.47 12.92
C SER A 376 -26.45 -0.21 14.19
N VAL A 377 -26.08 0.58 15.19
CA VAL A 377 -25.67 0.10 16.52
C VAL A 377 -26.90 -0.24 17.37
N ASP A 378 -27.94 0.60 17.32
CA ASP A 378 -29.23 0.46 18.01
C ASP A 378 -29.15 0.01 19.48
N LYS A 379 -28.35 0.72 20.28
CA LYS A 379 -28.01 0.32 21.65
C LYS A 379 -28.28 1.43 22.68
N TRP A 380 -28.87 1.04 23.81
CA TRP A 380 -28.93 1.88 25.01
C TRP A 380 -27.54 1.99 25.63
N LEU A 381 -27.08 3.22 25.80
CA LEU A 381 -25.79 3.59 26.37
C LEU A 381 -26.06 4.58 27.51
N GLY A 382 -25.19 4.59 28.51
CA GLY A 382 -25.42 5.42 29.67
C GLY A 382 -24.40 5.22 30.77
N THR A 383 -24.41 6.12 31.75
CA THR A 383 -23.64 5.98 32.99
C THR A 383 -24.42 6.63 34.14
N ASN A 384 -24.29 6.05 35.35
CA ASN A 384 -24.75 6.68 36.60
C ASN A 384 -23.61 7.36 37.35
N ARG A 385 -22.41 7.35 36.78
CA ARG A 385 -21.27 8.04 37.37
C ARG A 385 -21.40 9.54 37.14
N PRO A 386 -20.92 10.41 38.03
CA PRO A 386 -20.99 11.86 37.86
C PRO A 386 -19.87 12.42 36.96
N ASP A 387 -18.86 11.61 36.64
CA ASP A 387 -17.71 11.98 35.83
C ASP A 387 -17.82 11.51 34.38
N LEU A 388 -17.02 12.13 33.51
CA LEU A 388 -16.88 11.76 32.11
C LEU A 388 -16.57 10.27 31.98
N THR A 389 -17.51 9.52 31.40
CA THR A 389 -17.42 8.07 31.32
C THR A 389 -17.46 7.60 29.87
N THR A 390 -16.58 6.66 29.51
CA THR A 390 -16.69 5.92 28.25
C THR A 390 -17.91 5.00 28.30
N VAL A 391 -18.87 5.22 27.42
CA VAL A 391 -20.11 4.42 27.35
C VAL A 391 -20.12 3.47 26.14
N TRP A 392 -19.29 3.73 25.13
CA TRP A 392 -19.13 2.85 23.98
C TRP A 392 -17.76 3.02 23.33
N SER A 393 -17.26 1.95 22.71
CA SER A 393 -16.03 1.97 21.90
C SER A 393 -16.11 0.92 20.81
N GLY A 394 -15.56 1.23 19.64
CA GLY A 394 -15.47 0.28 18.53
C GLY A 394 -14.26 0.55 17.65
N LYS A 395 -13.73 -0.53 17.07
CA LYS A 395 -12.60 -0.49 16.15
C LYS A 395 -13.12 -0.27 14.73
N LEU A 396 -12.63 0.76 14.05
CA LEU A 396 -12.94 1.03 12.65
C LEU A 396 -12.13 0.09 11.76
N ASP A 397 -12.79 -0.83 11.06
CA ASP A 397 -12.14 -1.77 10.16
C ASP A 397 -11.77 -1.04 8.88
N ILE A 398 -10.50 -1.10 8.52
CA ILE A 398 -9.92 -0.45 7.35
C ILE A 398 -10.60 -0.87 6.04
N ARG A 399 -11.16 -2.08 5.99
CA ARG A 399 -11.86 -2.62 4.82
C ARG A 399 -13.27 -2.07 4.65
N GLN A 400 -13.81 -1.41 5.67
CA GLN A 400 -15.16 -0.85 5.66
C GLN A 400 -15.19 0.58 5.12
N TRP A 401 -14.05 1.13 4.69
CA TRP A 401 -13.97 2.42 4.01
C TRP A 401 -14.27 2.26 2.52
N LEU A 402 -15.52 2.46 2.10
CA LEU A 402 -15.96 2.26 0.73
C LEU A 402 -16.19 3.60 0.04
N ASP A 403 -16.14 3.68 -1.30
CA ASP A 403 -16.44 4.93 -2.00
C ASP A 403 -17.82 5.48 -1.57
N ASP A 404 -17.90 6.78 -1.27
CA ASP A 404 -19.08 7.41 -0.68
C ASP A 404 -20.32 7.35 -1.59
N ASN A 405 -20.14 7.20 -2.89
CA ASN A 405 -21.22 6.97 -3.85
C ASN A 405 -21.91 5.60 -3.69
N ASN A 406 -21.32 4.67 -2.94
CA ASN A 406 -21.80 3.32 -2.73
C ASN A 406 -22.41 3.10 -1.33
N VAL A 407 -22.54 4.16 -0.50
CA VAL A 407 -22.99 4.08 0.91
C VAL A 407 -24.29 4.85 1.13
#